data_AF-A0AA43QBH9-F1
#
_entry.id   AF-A0AA43QBH9-F1
#
_cell.length_a   1.000
_cell.length_b   1.000
_cell.length_c   1.000
_cell.angle_alpha   90.00
_cell.angle_beta   90.00
_cell.angle_gamma   90.00
#
_symmetry.space_group_name_H-M   'P 1'
#
loop_
_entity.id
_entity.type
_entity.pdbx_description
1 polymer ?
#
loop_
_entity_poly.entity_id
_entity_poly.type
_entity_poly.pdbx_seq_one_letter_code
_entity_poly.pdbx_strand_id
1 'polypeptide(L)'
;MNITGMAYAEEHHFLVLNYHDIVKAGSAKSSLNSMDASVDHFEEHLVWLKKNGYKIVSVQNVLDAAAGKNSIADKSVLLTFDDGYQSFYTRVFPILKKYHYPATVALIGSWIDGIDTPDEAGKKLLTWDQVREMVTSGLVEMASHTYDLHKSAVANPQGDSQAATVTRLYDFTTGRYETDEQYRERIHLALRKSAEFIFQHAGVWPRVMVWPYGEYNNIALEASREAGMSMTMGLIDGFNTVANIDVLRRLIMTDNPDVRQFAEIVNKLRTDRSLRIAHVDMDFLYDEDPKQTERNVEAEIQRIANMRIDTVFLQAYSDSDGDGNADALYFPNRHLPVKQDLFSHVAWQLKTRAGVNVYAWLPIFAYRNNLPDSWYVQEWRDGKAQKSSHIYTRLSVFQPEARHYVTEIYEDLGRYCNVDGILFHDDGILSDHEDVSPVALSFGRDVWGLPDQFEKLHASPKMRLAWTRHKTELINQFTDELANRVRDNRPGIKTARNLYALPLLKPDSEEWYAQSFKSFLAHYNYVAIEAMPLMEDAKKPDQWLTELAAAAAHYPEGLKKSVFELQTVNWKTREKISSPFFVEQLELLRKLGVHHIGYYPDDVYLDQPRLKDLQKYFSLPALP
;
A
#
# COMPACT_ATOMS: atom_id res chain seq x y z
N MET A 1 9.31 -23.32 -35.68
CA MET A 1 8.40 -22.27 -36.18
C MET A 1 8.87 -20.96 -35.59
N ASN A 2 9.33 -20.02 -36.42
CA ASN A 2 9.71 -18.68 -36.01
C ASN A 2 8.45 -17.92 -35.58
N ILE A 3 8.36 -17.53 -34.32
CA ILE A 3 7.39 -16.56 -33.83
C ILE A 3 8.15 -15.25 -33.63
N THR A 4 8.35 -14.53 -34.73
CA THR A 4 8.84 -13.15 -34.73
C THR A 4 7.71 -12.25 -35.16
N GLY A 5 7.26 -11.37 -34.26
CA GLY A 5 6.40 -10.24 -34.60
C GLY A 5 5.00 -10.26 -33.98
N MET A 6 4.88 -10.21 -32.66
CA MET A 6 3.80 -9.42 -32.06
C MET A 6 4.35 -8.01 -31.87
N ALA A 7 3.97 -7.09 -32.76
CA ALA A 7 4.08 -5.68 -32.45
C ALA A 7 3.20 -5.42 -31.22
N TYR A 8 3.80 -5.03 -30.10
CA TYR A 8 3.04 -4.51 -28.96
C TYR A 8 2.27 -3.30 -29.48
N ALA A 9 0.93 -3.36 -29.43
CA ALA A 9 0.12 -2.18 -29.67
C ALA A 9 0.58 -1.08 -28.71
N GLU A 10 0.77 0.15 -29.20
CA GLU A 10 1.08 1.29 -28.33
C GLU A 10 -0.04 1.41 -27.28
N GLU A 11 0.32 1.22 -26.01
CA GLU A 11 -0.64 1.29 -24.91
C GLU A 11 -0.89 2.75 -24.56
N HIS A 12 -2.00 3.30 -25.06
CA HIS A 12 -2.38 4.69 -24.82
C HIS A 12 -2.92 4.87 -23.38
N HIS A 13 -2.51 5.97 -22.76
CA HIS A 13 -2.83 6.28 -21.38
C HIS A 13 -3.90 7.37 -21.27
N PHE A 14 -4.75 7.26 -20.25
CA PHE A 14 -5.71 8.29 -19.91
C PHE A 14 -5.76 8.56 -18.40
N LEU A 15 -6.21 9.76 -18.05
CA LEU A 15 -6.41 10.18 -16.67
C LEU A 15 -7.89 10.16 -16.31
N VAL A 16 -8.17 9.97 -15.03
CA VAL A 16 -9.50 10.19 -14.46
C VAL A 16 -9.36 11.22 -13.36
N LEU A 17 -10.12 12.31 -13.44
CA LEU A 17 -10.13 13.37 -12.44
C LEU A 17 -11.39 13.24 -11.59
N ASN A 18 -11.21 13.22 -10.28
CA ASN A 18 -12.31 13.18 -9.32
C ASN A 18 -12.49 14.55 -8.65
N TYR A 19 -13.74 15.02 -8.68
CA TYR A 19 -14.23 16.18 -7.94
C TYR A 19 -15.39 15.74 -7.04
N HIS A 20 -15.69 16.51 -6.00
CA HIS A 20 -16.88 16.32 -5.17
C HIS A 20 -17.80 17.53 -5.35
N ASP A 21 -17.87 18.44 -4.37
CA ASP A 21 -18.71 19.62 -4.45
C ASP A 21 -18.01 20.76 -5.21
N ILE A 22 -18.71 21.34 -6.19
CA ILE A 22 -18.27 22.56 -6.86
C ILE A 22 -19.00 23.76 -6.26
N VAL A 23 -18.32 24.57 -5.48
CA VAL A 23 -18.89 25.71 -4.77
C VAL A 23 -18.77 27.02 -5.55
N LYS A 24 -19.40 28.08 -5.04
CA LYS A 24 -19.28 29.42 -5.63
C LYS A 24 -17.82 29.91 -5.54
N ALA A 25 -17.43 30.78 -6.47
CA ALA A 25 -16.14 31.46 -6.43
C ALA A 25 -15.88 32.08 -5.05
N GLY A 26 -14.67 31.87 -4.52
CA GLY A 26 -14.26 32.35 -3.19
C GLY A 26 -14.99 31.71 -1.99
N SER A 27 -15.80 30.67 -2.19
CA SER A 27 -16.55 29.99 -1.11
C SER A 27 -15.98 28.61 -0.76
N ALA A 28 -14.91 28.17 -1.41
CA ALA A 28 -14.22 26.92 -1.05
C ALA A 28 -13.57 27.08 0.33
N LYS A 29 -13.75 26.06 1.19
CA LYS A 29 -13.15 26.06 2.51
C LYS A 29 -11.63 25.93 2.37
N SER A 30 -10.89 26.78 3.07
CA SER A 30 -9.44 26.62 3.25
C SER A 30 -9.17 25.73 4.45
N SER A 31 -9.45 24.43 4.31
CA SER A 31 -9.09 23.42 5.31
C SER A 31 -8.34 22.29 4.62
N LEU A 32 -7.30 21.78 5.26
CA LEU A 32 -6.56 20.59 4.78
C LEU A 32 -7.54 19.44 4.49
N ASN A 33 -7.39 18.82 3.32
CA ASN A 33 -8.24 17.78 2.76
C ASN A 33 -9.70 18.23 2.49
N SER A 34 -9.94 19.51 2.20
CA SER A 34 -11.27 19.94 1.74
C SER A 34 -11.56 19.32 0.37
N MET A 35 -12.74 18.72 0.20
CA MET A 35 -13.16 18.16 -1.09
C MET A 35 -13.94 19.17 -1.95
N ASP A 36 -14.03 20.43 -1.50
CA ASP A 36 -14.66 21.53 -2.25
C ASP A 36 -13.66 22.10 -3.28
N ALA A 37 -14.12 22.28 -4.52
CA ALA A 37 -13.45 23.12 -5.50
C ALA A 37 -14.36 24.27 -5.92
N SER A 38 -13.81 25.45 -6.16
CA SER A 38 -14.59 26.60 -6.61
C SER A 38 -14.82 26.54 -8.12
N VAL A 39 -15.98 27.03 -8.57
CA VAL A 39 -16.39 26.97 -9.98
C VAL A 39 -15.39 27.64 -10.93
N ASP A 40 -14.72 28.71 -10.49
CA ASP A 40 -13.67 29.42 -11.22
C ASP A 40 -12.41 28.58 -11.38
N HIS A 41 -11.90 27.95 -10.31
CA HIS A 41 -10.75 27.04 -10.41
C HIS A 41 -11.09 25.82 -11.28
N PHE A 42 -12.29 25.26 -11.15
CA PHE A 42 -12.75 24.17 -12.02
C PHE A 42 -12.75 24.58 -13.51
N GLU A 43 -13.26 25.77 -13.86
CA GLU A 43 -13.19 26.27 -15.23
C GLU A 43 -11.73 26.49 -15.70
N GLU A 44 -10.86 26.99 -14.83
CA GLU A 44 -9.43 27.13 -15.11
C GLU A 44 -8.76 25.79 -15.40
N HIS A 45 -9.10 24.73 -14.66
CA HIS A 45 -8.63 23.37 -14.91
C HIS A 45 -9.03 22.91 -16.32
N LEU A 46 -10.30 23.07 -16.72
CA LEU A 46 -10.77 22.70 -18.05
C LEU A 46 -10.09 23.49 -19.17
N VAL A 47 -9.85 24.79 -18.94
CA VAL A 47 -9.11 25.65 -19.88
C VAL A 47 -7.67 25.20 -19.99
N TRP A 48 -7.01 24.86 -18.88
CA TRP A 48 -5.64 24.35 -18.88
C TRP A 48 -5.55 23.01 -19.61
N LEU A 49 -6.46 22.06 -19.34
CA LEU A 49 -6.53 20.77 -20.04
C LEU A 49 -6.63 20.99 -21.55
N LYS A 50 -7.57 21.83 -21.99
CA LYS A 50 -7.77 22.16 -23.40
C LYS A 50 -6.52 22.79 -24.03
N LYS A 51 -5.89 23.77 -23.36
CA LYS A 51 -4.68 24.45 -23.85
C LYS A 51 -3.47 23.51 -23.95
N ASN A 52 -3.41 22.46 -23.12
CA ASN A 52 -2.31 21.49 -23.10
C ASN A 52 -2.59 20.23 -23.95
N GLY A 53 -3.66 20.26 -24.75
CA GLY A 53 -4.00 19.21 -25.72
C GLY A 53 -4.72 18.01 -25.11
N TYR A 54 -5.25 18.11 -23.90
CA TYR A 54 -6.06 17.06 -23.31
C TYR A 54 -7.46 17.01 -23.95
N LYS A 55 -8.00 15.80 -24.10
CA LYS A 55 -9.33 15.54 -24.66
C LYS A 55 -10.22 14.95 -23.58
N ILE A 56 -11.39 15.55 -23.36
CA ILE A 56 -12.37 14.98 -22.42
C ILE A 56 -13.11 13.83 -23.12
N VAL A 57 -13.14 12.66 -22.47
CA VAL A 57 -13.74 11.43 -22.98
C VAL A 57 -14.84 10.93 -22.06
N SER A 58 -15.81 10.19 -22.61
CA SER A 58 -16.90 9.58 -21.84
C SER A 58 -16.55 8.17 -21.37
N VAL A 59 -17.34 7.63 -20.44
CA VAL A 59 -17.33 6.20 -20.08
C VAL A 59 -17.53 5.33 -21.32
N GLN A 60 -18.43 5.70 -22.22
CA GLN A 60 -18.65 4.94 -23.46
C GLN A 60 -17.40 4.89 -24.34
N ASN A 61 -16.61 5.99 -24.42
CA ASN A 61 -15.35 5.96 -25.17
C ASN A 61 -14.35 4.99 -24.56
N VAL A 62 -14.25 4.92 -23.23
CA VAL A 62 -13.38 3.96 -22.53
C VAL A 62 -13.85 2.52 -22.77
N LEU A 63 -15.15 2.26 -22.64
CA LEU A 63 -15.74 0.93 -22.88
C LEU A 63 -15.56 0.47 -24.34
N ASP A 64 -15.80 1.34 -25.31
CA ASP A 64 -15.61 1.02 -26.73
C ASP A 64 -14.14 0.76 -27.04
N ALA A 65 -13.21 1.48 -26.40
CA ALA A 65 -11.79 1.26 -26.56
C ALA A 65 -11.31 -0.06 -25.94
N ALA A 66 -11.78 -0.38 -24.73
CA ALA A 66 -11.53 -1.68 -24.09
C ALA A 66 -12.10 -2.85 -24.91
N ALA A 67 -13.23 -2.64 -25.59
CA ALA A 67 -13.82 -3.62 -26.51
C ALA A 67 -13.18 -3.66 -27.91
N GLY A 68 -12.11 -2.89 -28.15
CA GLY A 68 -11.41 -2.84 -29.45
C GLY A 68 -12.21 -2.18 -30.59
N LYS A 69 -13.29 -1.46 -30.28
CA LYS A 69 -14.13 -0.78 -31.28
C LYS A 69 -13.57 0.57 -31.72
N ASN A 70 -12.83 1.23 -30.83
CA ASN A 70 -12.17 2.52 -31.05
C ASN A 70 -10.82 2.55 -30.29
N SER A 71 -10.00 3.59 -30.48
CA SER A 71 -8.81 3.84 -29.66
C SER A 71 -9.05 5.02 -28.72
N ILE A 72 -8.50 4.94 -27.50
CA ILE A 72 -8.36 6.13 -26.65
C ILE A 72 -7.05 6.85 -27.02
N ALA A 73 -7.10 8.15 -27.23
CA ALA A 73 -5.90 8.92 -27.54
C ALA A 73 -5.11 9.24 -26.27
N ASP A 74 -3.79 9.37 -26.36
CA ASP A 74 -3.02 9.95 -25.25
C ASP A 74 -3.54 11.34 -24.87
N LYS A 75 -3.35 11.70 -23.60
CA LYS A 75 -3.94 12.90 -22.98
C LYS A 75 -5.48 12.88 -22.99
N SER A 76 -6.11 11.72 -22.98
CA SER A 76 -7.54 11.63 -22.69
C SER A 76 -7.80 11.80 -21.19
N VAL A 77 -8.92 12.43 -20.84
CA VAL A 77 -9.33 12.69 -19.46
C VAL A 77 -10.81 12.36 -19.28
N LEU A 78 -11.12 11.49 -18.33
CA LEU A 78 -12.48 11.24 -17.87
C LEU A 78 -12.75 12.12 -16.63
N LEU A 79 -13.84 12.87 -16.64
CA LEU A 79 -14.25 13.72 -15.51
C LEU A 79 -15.29 13.00 -14.66
N THR A 80 -15.04 12.86 -13.36
CA THR A 80 -15.95 12.20 -12.43
C THR A 80 -16.29 13.10 -11.25
N PHE A 81 -17.54 13.04 -10.80
CA PHE A 81 -18.08 13.81 -9.69
C PHE A 81 -18.77 12.87 -8.72
N ASP A 82 -18.34 12.86 -7.46
CA ASP A 82 -18.86 11.92 -6.48
C ASP A 82 -20.03 12.53 -5.68
N ASP A 83 -20.66 11.71 -4.83
CA ASP A 83 -21.70 12.05 -3.84
C ASP A 83 -23.07 12.50 -4.35
N GLY A 84 -23.21 12.88 -5.61
CA GLY A 84 -24.49 13.30 -6.19
C GLY A 84 -24.99 14.66 -5.66
N TYR A 85 -24.08 15.60 -5.39
CA TYR A 85 -24.43 16.96 -4.99
C TYR A 85 -25.18 17.74 -6.10
N GLN A 86 -26.16 18.55 -5.69
CA GLN A 86 -26.94 19.43 -6.57
C GLN A 86 -26.08 20.49 -7.28
N SER A 87 -24.91 20.80 -6.74
CA SER A 87 -23.94 21.68 -7.38
C SER A 87 -23.48 21.16 -8.75
N PHE A 88 -23.41 19.84 -8.93
CA PHE A 88 -23.13 19.24 -10.22
C PHE A 88 -24.15 19.71 -11.28
N TYR A 89 -25.45 19.61 -10.98
CA TYR A 89 -26.49 20.09 -11.90
C TYR A 89 -26.49 21.62 -12.06
N THR A 90 -26.34 22.38 -10.98
CA THR A 90 -26.52 23.84 -11.01
C THR A 90 -25.30 24.63 -11.50
N ARG A 91 -24.09 24.06 -11.39
CA ARG A 91 -22.81 24.76 -11.70
C ARG A 91 -21.99 24.01 -12.75
N VAL A 92 -21.87 22.68 -12.64
CA VAL A 92 -21.03 21.89 -13.56
C VAL A 92 -21.75 21.61 -14.88
N PHE A 93 -22.99 21.12 -14.84
CA PHE A 93 -23.73 20.72 -16.04
C PHE A 93 -23.90 21.85 -17.09
N PRO A 94 -24.14 23.13 -16.73
CA PRO A 94 -24.11 24.24 -17.69
C PRO A 94 -22.75 24.43 -18.39
N ILE A 95 -21.66 24.25 -17.65
CA ILE A 95 -20.29 24.31 -18.19
C ILE A 95 -20.06 23.14 -19.16
N LEU A 96 -20.45 21.92 -18.77
CA LEU A 96 -20.36 20.74 -19.64
C LEU A 96 -21.13 20.93 -20.94
N LYS A 97 -22.35 21.49 -20.89
CA LYS A 97 -23.14 21.83 -22.09
C LYS A 97 -22.43 22.85 -22.98
N LYS A 98 -21.84 23.90 -22.40
CA LYS A 98 -21.08 24.94 -23.14
C LYS A 98 -19.87 24.35 -23.88
N TYR A 99 -19.19 23.38 -23.30
CA TYR A 99 -18.00 22.76 -23.89
C TYR A 99 -18.29 21.47 -24.66
N HIS A 100 -19.51 20.95 -24.60
CA HIS A 100 -19.87 19.59 -25.04
C HIS A 100 -18.97 18.51 -24.43
N TYR A 101 -18.65 18.66 -23.14
CA TYR A 101 -17.79 17.73 -22.43
C TYR A 101 -18.62 16.66 -21.71
N PRO A 102 -18.30 15.37 -21.89
CA PRO A 102 -18.92 14.31 -21.12
C PRO A 102 -18.38 14.29 -19.68
N ALA A 103 -19.17 13.75 -18.75
CA ALA A 103 -18.77 13.50 -17.37
C ALA A 103 -19.51 12.29 -16.78
N THR A 104 -19.07 11.85 -15.61
CA THR A 104 -19.73 10.83 -14.79
C THR A 104 -20.11 11.44 -13.44
N VAL A 105 -21.32 11.17 -12.96
CA VAL A 105 -21.73 11.50 -11.59
C VAL A 105 -22.08 10.23 -10.83
N ALA A 106 -21.48 10.03 -9.66
CA ALA A 106 -21.71 8.85 -8.81
C ALA A 106 -22.73 9.17 -7.72
N LEU A 107 -23.78 8.36 -7.64
CA LEU A 107 -24.93 8.60 -6.77
C LEU A 107 -24.90 7.68 -5.55
N ILE A 108 -25.01 8.26 -4.36
CA ILE A 108 -25.24 7.50 -3.12
C ILE A 108 -26.74 7.29 -2.96
N GLY A 109 -27.17 6.02 -2.99
CA GLY A 109 -28.59 5.67 -3.00
C GLY A 109 -29.37 6.22 -1.80
N SER A 110 -28.93 5.91 -0.58
CA SER A 110 -29.62 6.27 0.66
C SER A 110 -29.67 7.78 0.90
N TRP A 111 -28.69 8.53 0.40
CA TRP A 111 -28.67 10.00 0.45
C TRP A 111 -29.77 10.58 -0.44
N ILE A 112 -29.85 10.17 -1.71
CA ILE A 112 -30.86 10.68 -2.66
C ILE A 112 -32.26 10.17 -2.30
N ASP A 113 -32.37 8.99 -1.69
CA ASP A 113 -33.62 8.44 -1.14
C ASP A 113 -34.10 9.20 0.13
N GLY A 114 -33.24 10.03 0.74
CA GLY A 114 -33.54 10.77 1.96
C GLY A 114 -33.59 9.91 3.23
N ILE A 115 -33.02 8.71 3.18
CA ILE A 115 -32.86 7.82 4.34
C ILE A 115 -31.69 8.29 5.21
N ASP A 116 -30.59 8.67 4.57
CA ASP A 116 -29.38 9.19 5.19
C ASP A 116 -29.11 10.62 4.72
N THR A 117 -28.15 11.29 5.35
CA THR A 117 -27.74 12.66 5.00
C THR A 117 -26.26 12.71 4.60
N PRO A 118 -25.86 13.69 3.77
CA PRO A 118 -24.44 13.91 3.47
C PRO A 118 -23.59 14.08 4.72
N ASP A 119 -22.33 13.64 4.64
CA ASP A 119 -21.34 13.77 5.72
C ASP A 119 -21.14 15.24 6.12
N GLU A 120 -21.17 16.15 5.15
CA GLU A 120 -21.18 17.58 5.39
C GLU A 120 -22.60 18.16 5.46
N ALA A 121 -22.93 18.79 6.60
CA ALA A 121 -24.21 19.44 6.78
C ALA A 121 -24.46 20.55 5.74
N GLY A 122 -25.71 20.62 5.25
CA GLY A 122 -26.17 21.69 4.35
C GLY A 122 -25.87 21.46 2.86
N LYS A 123 -25.22 20.35 2.49
CA LYS A 123 -25.06 19.96 1.09
C LYS A 123 -26.42 19.50 0.53
N LYS A 124 -26.82 20.09 -0.60
CA LYS A 124 -28.04 19.70 -1.32
C LYS A 124 -27.71 18.60 -2.31
N LEU A 125 -28.64 17.66 -2.48
CA LEU A 125 -28.50 16.53 -3.39
C LEU A 125 -29.28 16.73 -4.68
N LEU A 126 -28.88 16.02 -5.72
CA LEU A 126 -29.60 15.96 -6.99
C LEU A 126 -31.04 15.46 -6.77
N THR A 127 -31.98 16.01 -7.53
CA THR A 127 -33.32 15.42 -7.65
C THR A 127 -33.37 14.45 -8.83
N TRP A 128 -34.32 13.51 -8.81
CA TRP A 128 -34.49 12.59 -9.93
C TRP A 128 -34.88 13.28 -11.25
N ASP A 129 -35.55 14.43 -11.20
CA ASP A 129 -35.81 15.24 -12.40
C ASP A 129 -34.50 15.80 -12.99
N GLN A 130 -33.61 16.29 -12.13
CA GLN A 130 -32.28 16.75 -12.55
C GLN A 130 -31.46 15.60 -13.14
N VAL A 131 -31.48 14.42 -12.50
CA VAL A 131 -30.83 13.20 -13.01
C VAL A 131 -31.35 12.83 -14.39
N ARG A 132 -32.68 12.75 -14.58
CA ARG A 132 -33.29 12.39 -15.87
C ARG A 132 -32.99 13.40 -16.97
N GLU A 133 -32.93 14.70 -16.66
CA GLU A 133 -32.53 15.72 -17.63
C GLU A 133 -31.07 15.50 -18.08
N MET A 134 -30.16 15.24 -17.13
CA MET A 134 -28.76 14.99 -17.44
C MET A 134 -28.55 13.70 -18.24
N VAL A 135 -29.29 12.63 -17.94
CA VAL A 135 -29.31 11.39 -18.75
C VAL A 135 -29.79 11.69 -20.17
N THR A 136 -30.91 12.41 -20.32
CA THR A 136 -31.50 12.75 -21.62
C THR A 136 -30.56 13.61 -22.48
N SER A 137 -29.70 14.40 -21.86
CA SER A 137 -28.71 15.21 -22.58
C SER A 137 -27.65 14.39 -23.33
N GLY A 138 -27.44 13.13 -22.92
CA GLY A 138 -26.37 12.27 -23.45
C GLY A 138 -24.95 12.65 -23.01
N LEU A 139 -24.78 13.67 -22.15
CA LEU A 139 -23.47 14.12 -21.67
C LEU A 139 -23.02 13.45 -20.37
N VAL A 140 -23.95 12.96 -19.55
CA VAL A 140 -23.63 12.51 -18.19
C VAL A 140 -23.95 11.03 -17.99
N GLU A 141 -22.94 10.25 -17.62
CA GLU A 141 -23.10 8.87 -17.13
C GLU A 141 -23.54 8.88 -15.66
N MET A 142 -24.56 8.10 -15.31
CA MET A 142 -24.93 7.84 -13.91
C MET A 142 -24.17 6.62 -13.40
N ALA A 143 -23.33 6.81 -12.40
CA ALA A 143 -22.61 5.75 -11.70
C ALA A 143 -23.21 5.48 -10.33
N SER A 144 -22.97 4.29 -9.79
CA SER A 144 -23.26 3.97 -8.40
C SER A 144 -22.12 4.43 -7.50
N HIS A 145 -22.46 5.00 -6.34
CA HIS A 145 -21.57 5.19 -5.21
C HIS A 145 -22.03 4.35 -4.01
N THR A 146 -22.52 3.13 -4.29
CA THR A 146 -23.27 2.24 -3.39
C THR A 146 -24.67 2.73 -3.04
N TYR A 147 -25.48 1.86 -2.41
CA TYR A 147 -26.75 2.29 -1.84
C TYR A 147 -26.52 2.93 -0.47
N ASP A 148 -25.91 2.22 0.48
CA ASP A 148 -25.76 2.64 1.87
C ASP A 148 -24.41 2.22 2.49
N LEU A 149 -23.36 2.04 1.69
CA LEU A 149 -22.01 1.71 2.18
C LEU A 149 -21.07 2.93 2.22
N HIS A 150 -21.55 4.12 1.83
CA HIS A 150 -20.84 5.38 2.05
C HIS A 150 -20.97 5.83 3.52
N LYS A 151 -20.42 5.01 4.41
CA LYS A 151 -20.45 5.22 5.86
C LYS A 151 -19.27 4.53 6.53
N SER A 152 -19.01 4.94 7.75
CA SER A 152 -18.11 4.25 8.65
C SER A 152 -18.73 2.96 9.21
N ALA A 153 -17.87 1.97 9.41
CA ALA A 153 -18.16 0.69 10.02
C ALA A 153 -17.19 0.45 11.19
N VAL A 154 -17.72 -0.09 12.28
CA VAL A 154 -16.89 -0.51 13.43
C VAL A 154 -16.00 -1.67 12.99
N ALA A 155 -14.69 -1.44 13.04
CA ALA A 155 -13.70 -2.30 12.43
C ALA A 155 -12.97 -3.21 13.41
N ASN A 156 -13.03 -2.96 14.72
CA ASN A 156 -12.24 -3.68 15.73
C ASN A 156 -12.81 -3.50 17.15
N PRO A 157 -12.28 -4.21 18.17
CA PRO A 157 -12.73 -4.11 19.56
C PRO A 157 -12.57 -2.73 20.20
N GLN A 158 -11.72 -1.86 19.66
CA GLN A 158 -11.50 -0.50 20.16
C GLN A 158 -12.58 0.48 19.66
N GLY A 159 -13.36 0.09 18.65
CA GLY A 159 -14.42 0.92 18.09
C GLY A 159 -13.97 1.85 16.96
N ASP A 160 -12.82 1.58 16.34
CA ASP A 160 -12.40 2.36 15.18
C ASP A 160 -13.39 2.24 14.04
N SER A 161 -13.53 3.34 13.31
CA SER A 161 -14.50 3.53 12.26
C SER A 161 -13.81 3.59 10.90
N GLN A 162 -13.97 2.54 10.08
CA GLN A 162 -13.34 2.41 8.75
C GLN A 162 -14.39 2.30 7.64
N ALA A 163 -13.97 2.35 6.37
CA ALA A 163 -14.88 2.27 5.22
C ALA A 163 -15.70 0.96 5.19
N ALA A 164 -17.03 1.05 5.26
CA ALA A 164 -17.93 -0.11 5.35
C ALA A 164 -17.79 -1.13 4.20
N THR A 165 -17.36 -0.67 3.02
CA THR A 165 -17.13 -1.52 1.84
C THR A 165 -16.06 -2.57 2.07
N VAL A 166 -15.00 -2.28 2.84
CA VAL A 166 -13.79 -3.12 2.95
C VAL A 166 -13.52 -3.63 4.37
N THR A 167 -14.48 -3.43 5.27
CA THR A 167 -14.36 -3.75 6.68
C THR A 167 -15.31 -4.87 7.04
N ARG A 168 -14.79 -5.92 7.68
CA ARG A 168 -15.58 -6.91 8.41
C ARG A 168 -16.01 -6.27 9.74
N LEU A 169 -17.31 -6.26 10.01
CA LEU A 169 -17.83 -5.56 11.19
C LEU A 169 -17.40 -6.26 12.48
N TYR A 170 -17.06 -5.49 13.52
CA TYR A 170 -16.91 -6.04 14.87
C TYR A 170 -18.21 -5.88 15.67
N ASP A 171 -18.74 -6.99 16.20
CA ASP A 171 -19.93 -6.99 17.04
C ASP A 171 -19.55 -7.02 18.53
N PHE A 172 -19.79 -5.90 19.22
CA PHE A 172 -19.58 -5.77 20.66
C PHE A 172 -20.45 -6.70 21.52
N THR A 173 -21.58 -7.17 21.00
CA THR A 173 -22.50 -8.05 21.73
C THR A 173 -21.93 -9.46 21.82
N THR A 174 -21.35 -9.95 20.73
CA THR A 174 -20.80 -11.31 20.65
C THR A 174 -19.28 -11.35 20.88
N GLY A 175 -18.60 -10.21 20.77
CA GLY A 175 -17.15 -10.09 20.84
C GLY A 175 -16.45 -10.73 19.64
N ARG A 176 -17.10 -10.70 18.45
CA ARG A 176 -16.62 -11.40 17.26
C ARG A 176 -16.71 -10.51 16.03
N TYR A 177 -15.82 -10.78 15.08
CA TYR A 177 -15.89 -10.22 13.74
C TYR A 177 -16.99 -10.92 12.91
N GLU A 178 -17.56 -10.16 11.99
CA GLU A 178 -18.38 -10.63 10.87
C GLU A 178 -17.62 -11.73 10.11
N THR A 179 -18.31 -12.81 9.79
CA THR A 179 -17.71 -13.91 9.01
C THR A 179 -17.57 -13.52 7.54
N ASP A 180 -16.72 -14.24 6.80
CA ASP A 180 -16.52 -13.99 5.36
C ASP A 180 -17.82 -14.13 4.56
N GLU A 181 -18.69 -15.07 4.94
CA GLU A 181 -19.99 -15.29 4.30
C GLU A 181 -20.93 -14.10 4.55
N GLN A 182 -21.01 -13.63 5.80
CA GLN A 182 -21.84 -12.48 6.17
C GLN A 182 -21.37 -11.21 5.47
N TYR A 183 -20.05 -10.98 5.46
CA TYR A 183 -19.43 -9.87 4.76
C TYR A 183 -19.76 -9.91 3.26
N ARG A 184 -19.56 -11.07 2.60
CA ARG A 184 -19.90 -11.23 1.18
C ARG A 184 -21.37 -10.95 0.92
N GLU A 185 -22.29 -11.55 1.69
CA GLU A 185 -23.73 -11.33 1.51
C GLU A 185 -24.11 -9.85 1.63
N ARG A 186 -23.58 -9.14 2.65
CA ARG A 186 -23.82 -7.72 2.86
C ARG A 186 -23.39 -6.87 1.66
N ILE A 187 -22.20 -7.13 1.12
CA ILE A 187 -21.66 -6.36 -0.02
C ILE A 187 -22.45 -6.64 -1.30
N HIS A 188 -22.76 -7.91 -1.62
CA HIS A 188 -23.55 -8.26 -2.81
C HIS A 188 -24.96 -7.64 -2.75
N LEU A 189 -25.63 -7.71 -1.60
CA LEU A 189 -26.96 -7.14 -1.44
C LEU A 189 -26.97 -5.62 -1.63
N ALA A 190 -26.00 -4.92 -1.04
CA ALA A 190 -25.90 -3.47 -1.12
C ALA A 190 -25.64 -2.96 -2.55
N LEU A 191 -24.76 -3.63 -3.31
CA LEU A 191 -24.45 -3.24 -4.68
C LEU A 191 -25.61 -3.56 -5.65
N ARG A 192 -26.26 -4.71 -5.50
CA ARG A 192 -27.46 -5.03 -6.29
C ARG A 192 -28.58 -4.02 -6.05
N LYS A 193 -28.84 -3.69 -4.78
CA LYS A 193 -29.85 -2.70 -4.40
C LYS A 193 -29.55 -1.33 -5.02
N SER A 194 -28.28 -0.91 -5.04
CA SER A 194 -27.89 0.36 -5.66
C SER A 194 -28.20 0.40 -7.15
N ALA A 195 -27.83 -0.67 -7.87
CA ALA A 195 -28.07 -0.76 -9.32
C ALA A 195 -29.56 -0.75 -9.66
N GLU A 196 -30.36 -1.55 -8.94
CA GLU A 196 -31.82 -1.59 -9.08
C GLU A 196 -32.45 -0.22 -8.78
N PHE A 197 -32.00 0.45 -7.72
CA PHE A 197 -32.53 1.74 -7.29
C PHE A 197 -32.27 2.85 -8.33
N ILE A 198 -31.04 2.92 -8.87
CA ILE A 198 -30.69 3.87 -9.94
C ILE A 198 -31.52 3.57 -11.19
N PHE A 199 -31.64 2.30 -11.59
CA PHE A 199 -32.42 1.91 -12.77
C PHE A 199 -33.89 2.35 -12.65
N GLN A 200 -34.53 2.09 -11.50
CA GLN A 200 -35.93 2.43 -11.27
C GLN A 200 -36.23 3.93 -11.40
N HIS A 201 -35.29 4.80 -11.02
CA HIS A 201 -35.54 6.25 -10.96
C HIS A 201 -34.95 7.04 -12.14
N ALA A 202 -33.77 6.63 -12.62
CA ALA A 202 -33.07 7.29 -13.73
C ALA A 202 -33.43 6.69 -15.09
N GLY A 203 -33.97 5.47 -15.14
CA GLY A 203 -34.30 4.75 -16.38
C GLY A 203 -33.08 4.18 -17.11
N VAL A 204 -31.90 4.22 -16.50
CA VAL A 204 -30.64 3.66 -17.02
C VAL A 204 -29.99 2.77 -15.97
N TRP A 205 -29.50 1.60 -16.40
CA TRP A 205 -28.76 0.71 -15.51
C TRP A 205 -27.34 1.25 -15.35
N PRO A 206 -26.84 1.48 -14.12
CA PRO A 206 -25.48 1.96 -13.94
C PRO A 206 -24.49 0.89 -14.38
N ARG A 207 -23.47 1.29 -15.14
CA ARG A 207 -22.39 0.40 -15.61
C ARG A 207 -21.07 0.64 -14.88
N VAL A 208 -21.06 1.68 -14.05
CA VAL A 208 -19.89 2.17 -13.34
C VAL A 208 -20.15 2.16 -11.84
N MET A 209 -19.19 1.61 -11.10
CA MET A 209 -19.15 1.66 -9.64
C MET A 209 -18.00 2.53 -9.17
N VAL A 210 -18.28 3.56 -8.38
CA VAL A 210 -17.26 4.41 -7.77
C VAL A 210 -17.16 4.06 -6.30
N TRP A 211 -15.97 3.71 -5.81
CA TRP A 211 -15.81 3.18 -4.46
C TRP A 211 -15.80 4.30 -3.40
N PRO A 212 -16.68 4.26 -2.38
CA PRO A 212 -16.62 5.18 -1.23
C PRO A 212 -15.22 5.21 -0.63
N TYR A 213 -14.71 6.40 -0.36
CA TYR A 213 -13.34 6.64 0.13
C TYR A 213 -12.23 6.08 -0.77
N GLY A 214 -12.55 5.63 -1.99
CA GLY A 214 -11.64 4.95 -2.90
C GLY A 214 -11.30 3.50 -2.52
N GLU A 215 -11.95 2.95 -1.51
CA GLU A 215 -11.63 1.66 -0.88
C GLU A 215 -12.45 0.50 -1.46
N TYR A 216 -11.77 -0.54 -1.90
CA TYR A 216 -12.38 -1.75 -2.49
C TYR A 216 -11.52 -2.99 -2.24
N ASN A 217 -12.13 -4.16 -2.46
CA ASN A 217 -11.45 -5.45 -2.46
C ASN A 217 -12.08 -6.41 -3.48
N ASN A 218 -11.52 -7.61 -3.62
CA ASN A 218 -11.97 -8.56 -4.63
C ASN A 218 -13.45 -8.98 -4.47
N ILE A 219 -13.94 -9.08 -3.24
CA ILE A 219 -15.35 -9.42 -2.97
C ILE A 219 -16.26 -8.29 -3.45
N ALA A 220 -15.88 -7.04 -3.20
CA ALA A 220 -16.63 -5.89 -3.71
C ALA A 220 -16.58 -5.80 -5.24
N LEU A 221 -15.43 -6.08 -5.86
CA LEU A 221 -15.31 -6.13 -7.32
C LEU A 221 -16.19 -7.21 -7.96
N GLU A 222 -16.22 -8.41 -7.36
CA GLU A 222 -17.10 -9.51 -7.77
C GLU A 222 -18.57 -9.10 -7.69
N ALA A 223 -19.00 -8.61 -6.53
CA ALA A 223 -20.36 -8.10 -6.31
C ALA A 223 -20.75 -6.99 -7.30
N SER A 224 -19.83 -6.09 -7.61
CA SER A 224 -20.04 -5.00 -8.57
C SER A 224 -20.28 -5.53 -9.98
N ARG A 225 -19.46 -6.50 -10.41
CA ARG A 225 -19.59 -7.17 -11.71
C ARG A 225 -20.93 -7.90 -11.83
N GLU A 226 -21.35 -8.61 -10.79
CA GLU A 226 -22.65 -9.30 -10.76
C GLU A 226 -23.84 -8.33 -10.81
N ALA A 227 -23.70 -7.15 -10.21
CA ALA A 227 -24.69 -6.07 -10.31
C ALA A 227 -24.68 -5.33 -11.66
N GLY A 228 -23.85 -5.75 -12.62
CA GLY A 228 -23.76 -5.16 -13.97
C GLY A 228 -22.85 -3.93 -14.06
N MET A 229 -22.06 -3.65 -13.02
CA MET A 229 -21.15 -2.50 -12.93
C MET A 229 -19.70 -2.93 -13.11
N SER A 230 -19.34 -3.48 -14.27
CA SER A 230 -18.02 -4.10 -14.49
C SER A 230 -16.85 -3.11 -14.55
N MET A 231 -17.11 -1.82 -14.78
CA MET A 231 -16.09 -0.77 -14.73
C MET A 231 -16.15 -0.10 -13.36
N THR A 232 -15.04 -0.08 -12.61
CA THR A 232 -15.05 0.53 -11.28
C THR A 232 -13.96 1.60 -11.12
N MET A 233 -14.02 2.40 -10.06
CA MET A 233 -13.08 3.51 -9.85
C MET A 233 -12.69 3.66 -8.37
N GLY A 234 -11.38 3.59 -8.08
CA GLY A 234 -10.80 3.87 -6.76
C GLY A 234 -10.25 5.30 -6.68
N LEU A 235 -9.34 5.55 -5.73
CA LEU A 235 -8.67 6.86 -5.55
C LEU A 235 -7.13 6.76 -5.54
N ILE A 236 -6.58 5.68 -6.09
CA ILE A 236 -5.13 5.56 -6.28
C ILE A 236 -4.72 6.49 -7.42
N ASP A 237 -3.72 7.35 -7.20
CA ASP A 237 -3.14 8.21 -8.23
C ASP A 237 -2.43 7.37 -9.32
N GLY A 238 -2.60 7.74 -10.58
CA GLY A 238 -1.91 7.07 -11.68
C GLY A 238 -2.60 7.21 -13.04
N PHE A 239 -1.87 6.85 -14.10
CA PHE A 239 -2.47 6.64 -15.41
C PHE A 239 -3.28 5.35 -15.45
N ASN A 240 -4.24 5.32 -16.38
CA ASN A 240 -5.04 4.16 -16.72
C ASN A 240 -4.80 3.75 -18.17
N THR A 241 -5.02 2.46 -18.46
CA THR A 241 -5.02 1.91 -19.81
C THR A 241 -6.34 1.18 -20.05
N VAL A 242 -6.73 1.01 -21.31
CA VAL A 242 -7.98 0.29 -21.64
C VAL A 242 -7.84 -1.23 -21.54
N ALA A 243 -6.62 -1.73 -21.26
CA ALA A 243 -6.37 -3.15 -21.02
C ALA A 243 -6.96 -3.63 -19.68
N ASN A 244 -7.11 -2.72 -18.71
CA ASN A 244 -7.75 -3.01 -17.43
C ASN A 244 -8.67 -1.84 -17.04
N ILE A 245 -9.97 -2.08 -17.16
CA ILE A 245 -11.02 -1.14 -16.74
C ILE A 245 -11.78 -1.63 -15.50
N ASP A 246 -11.39 -2.77 -14.94
CA ASP A 246 -12.03 -3.35 -13.76
C ASP A 246 -11.92 -2.40 -12.58
N VAL A 247 -10.78 -1.71 -12.43
CA VAL A 247 -10.62 -0.61 -11.47
C VAL A 247 -9.75 0.51 -12.02
N LEU A 248 -10.35 1.66 -12.26
CA LEU A 248 -9.63 2.85 -12.66
C LEU A 248 -9.05 3.60 -11.45
N ARG A 249 -7.84 4.12 -11.66
CA ARG A 249 -7.12 5.09 -10.84
C ARG A 249 -7.69 6.48 -11.06
N ARG A 250 -7.81 7.28 -10.00
CA ARG A 250 -8.36 8.65 -10.07
C ARG A 250 -7.50 9.62 -9.27
N LEU A 251 -7.26 10.78 -9.86
CA LEU A 251 -6.66 11.91 -9.18
C LEU A 251 -7.77 12.70 -8.47
N ILE A 252 -7.87 12.56 -7.15
CA ILE A 252 -8.79 13.37 -6.33
C ILE A 252 -8.32 14.83 -6.28
N MET A 253 -9.22 15.77 -6.51
CA MET A 253 -8.96 17.21 -6.34
C MET A 253 -9.39 17.64 -4.93
N THR A 254 -8.40 17.90 -4.07
CA THR A 254 -8.60 18.44 -2.72
C THR A 254 -8.02 19.84 -2.61
N ASP A 255 -8.49 20.61 -1.63
CA ASP A 255 -7.92 21.89 -1.19
C ASP A 255 -8.05 23.01 -2.23
N ASN A 256 -9.05 22.89 -3.12
CA ASN A 256 -9.35 23.87 -4.17
C ASN A 256 -8.11 24.33 -4.96
N PRO A 257 -7.40 23.41 -5.64
CA PRO A 257 -6.10 23.73 -6.23
C PRO A 257 -6.26 24.82 -7.29
N ASP A 258 -5.33 25.76 -7.33
CA ASP A 258 -5.24 26.69 -8.44
C ASP A 258 -4.69 26.00 -9.70
N VAL A 259 -4.71 26.71 -10.84
CA VAL A 259 -4.25 26.14 -12.12
C VAL A 259 -2.79 25.66 -12.11
N ARG A 260 -1.91 26.21 -11.27
CA ARG A 260 -0.51 25.78 -11.17
C ARG A 260 -0.41 24.49 -10.37
N GLN A 261 -1.07 24.43 -9.22
CA GLN A 261 -1.14 23.23 -8.38
C GLN A 261 -1.79 22.08 -9.16
N PHE A 262 -2.88 22.36 -9.87
CA PHE A 262 -3.52 21.40 -10.77
C PHE A 262 -2.58 20.87 -11.84
N ALA A 263 -1.81 21.76 -12.50
CA ALA A 263 -0.82 21.34 -13.50
C ALA A 263 0.27 20.44 -12.88
N GLU A 264 0.72 20.72 -11.67
CA GLU A 264 1.68 19.85 -10.96
C GLU A 264 1.08 18.49 -10.62
N ILE A 265 -0.16 18.45 -10.12
CA ILE A 265 -0.87 17.19 -9.82
C ILE A 265 -1.01 16.34 -11.09
N VAL A 266 -1.46 16.93 -12.19
CA VAL A 266 -1.67 16.21 -13.46
C VAL A 266 -0.35 15.75 -14.09
N ASN A 267 0.72 16.56 -14.02
CA ASN A 267 1.99 16.20 -14.66
C ASN A 267 2.83 15.23 -13.83
N LYS A 268 2.76 15.30 -12.49
CA LYS A 268 3.61 14.50 -11.60
C LYS A 268 2.87 13.37 -10.89
N LEU A 269 1.54 13.32 -10.93
CA LEU A 269 0.72 12.28 -10.30
C LEU A 269 1.06 12.05 -8.81
N ARG A 270 1.59 13.08 -8.13
CA ARG A 270 2.11 13.01 -6.75
C ARG A 270 3.19 11.94 -6.51
N THR A 271 3.89 11.44 -7.55
CA THR A 271 4.85 10.32 -7.43
C THR A 271 6.25 10.71 -6.93
N ASP A 272 6.61 12.00 -6.94
CA ASP A 272 7.97 12.46 -6.61
C ASP A 272 8.16 12.79 -5.11
N ARG A 273 7.34 12.22 -4.22
CA ARG A 273 7.42 12.50 -2.77
C ARG A 273 8.55 11.68 -2.14
N SER A 274 9.40 12.37 -1.37
CA SER A 274 10.40 11.72 -0.51
C SER A 274 9.71 10.98 0.62
N LEU A 275 10.22 9.79 0.97
CA LEU A 275 9.75 9.04 2.13
C LEU A 275 10.63 9.37 3.34
N ARG A 276 9.96 9.59 4.47
CA ARG A 276 10.49 9.72 5.82
C ARG A 276 9.77 8.67 6.64
N ILE A 277 10.54 7.67 7.07
CA ILE A 277 10.02 6.47 7.72
C ILE A 277 10.50 6.41 9.17
N ALA A 278 9.57 6.13 10.07
CA ALA A 278 9.87 5.66 11.42
C ALA A 278 9.46 4.19 11.53
N HIS A 279 10.33 3.36 12.09
CA HIS A 279 9.96 2.00 12.52
C HIS A 279 9.46 2.04 13.96
N VAL A 280 8.26 1.53 14.19
CA VAL A 280 7.58 1.55 15.49
C VAL A 280 7.34 0.10 15.92
N ASP A 281 7.92 -0.26 17.07
CA ASP A 281 7.75 -1.56 17.70
C ASP A 281 6.43 -1.58 18.50
N MET A 282 5.52 -2.49 18.14
CA MET A 282 4.27 -2.68 18.88
C MET A 282 4.54 -3.28 20.26
N ASP A 283 5.64 -4.00 20.45
CA ASP A 283 6.10 -4.46 21.75
C ASP A 283 6.42 -3.31 22.71
N PHE A 284 6.78 -2.11 22.20
CA PHE A 284 6.98 -0.91 23.05
C PHE A 284 5.66 -0.24 23.41
N LEU A 285 4.60 -0.42 22.62
CA LEU A 285 3.30 0.19 22.87
C LEU A 285 2.41 -0.67 23.77
N TYR A 286 2.53 -1.99 23.64
CA TYR A 286 1.78 -2.96 24.41
C TYR A 286 2.12 -2.91 25.91
N ASP A 287 1.09 -3.00 26.74
CA ASP A 287 1.17 -3.19 28.19
C ASP A 287 0.06 -4.15 28.63
N GLU A 288 0.27 -4.93 29.70
CA GLU A 288 -0.76 -5.81 30.25
C GLU A 288 -2.01 -5.02 30.72
N ASP A 289 -1.85 -3.76 31.13
CA ASP A 289 -2.96 -2.83 31.38
C ASP A 289 -3.42 -2.17 30.06
N PRO A 290 -4.66 -2.44 29.58
CA PRO A 290 -5.19 -1.83 28.36
C PRO A 290 -5.23 -0.29 28.42
N LYS A 291 -5.38 0.30 29.61
CA LYS A 291 -5.36 1.77 29.75
C LYS A 291 -3.95 2.33 29.58
N GLN A 292 -2.93 1.58 29.97
CA GLN A 292 -1.54 1.97 29.75
C GLN A 292 -1.19 1.81 28.28
N THR A 293 -1.63 0.73 27.63
CA THR A 293 -1.54 0.55 26.17
C THR A 293 -2.14 1.76 25.42
N GLU A 294 -3.33 2.22 25.80
CA GLU A 294 -3.95 3.39 25.16
C GLU A 294 -3.10 4.68 25.31
N ARG A 295 -2.51 4.90 26.49
CA ARG A 295 -1.63 6.06 26.73
C ARG A 295 -0.35 5.99 25.90
N ASN A 296 0.20 4.78 25.78
CA ASN A 296 1.38 4.49 24.99
C ASN A 296 1.12 4.78 23.50
N VAL A 297 0.02 4.26 22.97
CA VAL A 297 -0.43 4.52 21.60
C VAL A 297 -0.65 6.02 21.39
N GLU A 298 -1.38 6.69 22.28
CA GLU A 298 -1.61 8.14 22.17
C GLU A 298 -0.29 8.95 22.10
N ALA A 299 0.68 8.60 22.94
CA ALA A 299 1.98 9.25 22.95
C ALA A 299 2.72 9.06 21.62
N GLU A 300 2.72 7.85 21.07
CA GLU A 300 3.35 7.51 19.79
C GLU A 300 2.67 8.24 18.62
N ILE A 301 1.34 8.20 18.54
CA ILE A 301 0.53 8.93 17.54
C ILE A 301 0.90 10.41 17.53
N GLN A 302 0.91 11.03 18.71
CA GLN A 302 1.20 12.45 18.85
C GLN A 302 2.65 12.78 18.47
N ARG A 303 3.58 11.89 18.77
CA ARG A 303 4.99 12.01 18.39
C ARG A 303 5.17 11.95 16.87
N ILE A 304 4.60 10.95 16.21
CA ILE A 304 4.64 10.81 14.74
C ILE A 304 3.99 12.00 14.05
N ALA A 305 2.81 12.44 14.52
CA ALA A 305 2.13 13.63 13.99
C ALA A 305 3.00 14.89 14.10
N ASN A 306 3.66 15.08 15.26
CA ASN A 306 4.57 16.21 15.48
C ASN A 306 5.83 16.14 14.64
N MET A 307 6.24 14.94 14.20
CA MET A 307 7.44 14.73 13.40
C MET A 307 7.27 15.17 11.94
N ARG A 308 6.03 15.14 11.42
CA ARG A 308 5.68 15.47 10.02
C ARG A 308 6.44 14.59 9.03
N ILE A 309 6.36 13.28 9.26
CA ILE A 309 6.82 12.25 8.32
C ILE A 309 5.63 11.74 7.50
N ASP A 310 5.86 10.84 6.54
CA ASP A 310 4.79 10.32 5.67
C ASP A 310 4.53 8.82 5.83
N THR A 311 5.42 8.05 6.45
CA THR A 311 5.29 6.59 6.50
C THR A 311 5.76 6.04 7.86
N VAL A 312 5.05 5.05 8.38
CA VAL A 312 5.47 4.23 9.53
C VAL A 312 5.55 2.77 9.10
N PHE A 313 6.66 2.13 9.43
CA PHE A 313 6.80 0.68 9.38
C PHE A 313 6.43 0.15 10.76
N LEU A 314 5.21 -0.40 10.88
CA LEU A 314 4.61 -0.79 12.14
C LEU A 314 4.75 -2.30 12.32
N GLN A 315 5.39 -2.73 13.41
CA GLN A 315 5.56 -4.14 13.75
C GLN A 315 4.20 -4.83 13.89
N ALA A 316 3.92 -5.87 13.11
CA ALA A 316 2.63 -6.58 13.16
C ALA A 316 2.66 -7.86 14.03
N TYR A 317 3.83 -8.19 14.56
CA TYR A 317 4.12 -9.36 15.37
C TYR A 317 4.72 -8.95 16.73
N SER A 318 4.81 -9.90 17.65
CA SER A 318 5.51 -9.75 18.91
C SER A 318 6.75 -10.63 18.95
N ASP A 319 7.85 -10.03 19.36
CA ASP A 319 9.16 -10.63 19.64
C ASP A 319 9.69 -10.01 20.95
N SER A 320 8.92 -10.19 22.03
CA SER A 320 9.21 -9.53 23.30
C SER A 320 10.44 -10.07 24.01
N ASP A 321 10.93 -11.26 23.65
CA ASP A 321 12.18 -11.81 24.15
C ASP A 321 13.41 -11.38 23.31
N GLY A 322 13.17 -10.79 22.13
CA GLY A 322 14.18 -10.26 21.23
C GLY A 322 15.06 -11.33 20.61
N ASP A 323 14.53 -12.56 20.46
CA ASP A 323 15.23 -13.68 19.84
C ASP A 323 15.09 -13.73 18.31
N GLY A 324 14.34 -12.76 17.74
CA GLY A 324 14.15 -12.58 16.31
C GLY A 324 12.96 -13.36 15.74
N ASN A 325 12.18 -14.05 16.58
CA ASN A 325 11.08 -14.90 16.11
C ASN A 325 9.74 -14.40 16.60
N ALA A 326 8.74 -14.38 15.71
CA ALA A 326 7.39 -14.01 16.09
C ALA A 326 6.74 -15.10 16.96
N ASP A 327 6.52 -14.80 18.24
CA ASP A 327 5.81 -15.67 19.20
C ASP A 327 4.29 -15.52 19.12
N ALA A 328 3.83 -14.31 18.76
CA ALA A 328 2.43 -13.94 18.69
C ALA A 328 2.24 -12.80 17.67
N LEU A 329 0.98 -12.52 17.33
CA LEU A 329 0.62 -11.44 16.41
C LEU A 329 -0.28 -10.41 17.08
N TYR A 330 -0.28 -9.19 16.56
CA TYR A 330 -1.13 -8.09 17.05
C TYR A 330 -2.46 -7.96 16.28
N PHE A 331 -2.82 -8.98 15.49
CA PHE A 331 -4.04 -9.01 14.70
C PHE A 331 -4.67 -10.42 14.70
N PRO A 332 -6.01 -10.52 14.51
CA PRO A 332 -6.69 -11.81 14.40
C PRO A 332 -6.14 -12.64 13.25
N ASN A 333 -5.84 -13.90 13.50
CA ASN A 333 -5.28 -14.81 12.50
C ASN A 333 -5.59 -16.28 12.85
N ARG A 334 -5.40 -17.19 11.88
CA ARG A 334 -5.69 -18.62 12.01
C ARG A 334 -4.63 -19.46 12.74
N HIS A 335 -3.44 -18.92 13.01
CA HIS A 335 -2.25 -19.75 13.20
C HIS A 335 -1.43 -19.50 14.46
N LEU A 336 -1.19 -18.24 14.81
CA LEU A 336 -0.40 -17.80 15.95
C LEU A 336 -1.31 -17.22 17.03
N PRO A 337 -0.92 -17.31 18.31
CA PRO A 337 -1.58 -16.57 19.37
C PRO A 337 -1.70 -15.08 19.02
N VAL A 338 -2.85 -14.49 19.36
CA VAL A 338 -3.03 -13.03 19.27
C VAL A 338 -2.66 -12.45 20.63
N LYS A 339 -1.55 -11.69 20.69
CA LYS A 339 -1.10 -11.06 21.94
C LYS A 339 -2.11 -10.03 22.43
N GLN A 340 -2.57 -9.20 21.50
CA GLN A 340 -3.73 -8.33 21.62
C GLN A 340 -4.19 -7.95 20.22
N ASP A 341 -5.50 -7.89 19.98
CA ASP A 341 -6.04 -7.34 18.73
C ASP A 341 -5.86 -5.81 18.76
N LEU A 342 -4.72 -5.32 18.29
CA LEU A 342 -4.25 -3.95 18.51
C LEU A 342 -3.69 -3.31 17.24
N PHE A 343 -3.14 -4.10 16.32
CA PHE A 343 -2.45 -3.61 15.13
C PHE A 343 -3.36 -2.75 14.25
N SER A 344 -4.59 -3.21 13.95
CA SER A 344 -5.51 -2.42 13.14
C SER A 344 -5.91 -1.11 13.81
N HIS A 345 -5.94 -1.06 15.15
CA HIS A 345 -6.25 0.15 15.88
C HIS A 345 -5.12 1.18 15.75
N VAL A 346 -3.89 0.78 16.06
CA VAL A 346 -2.73 1.67 15.96
C VAL A 346 -2.50 2.14 14.53
N ALA A 347 -2.62 1.23 13.55
CA ALA A 347 -2.52 1.59 12.14
C ALA A 347 -3.56 2.64 11.74
N TRP A 348 -4.83 2.47 12.15
CA TRP A 348 -5.89 3.41 11.83
C TRP A 348 -5.68 4.79 12.47
N GLN A 349 -5.28 4.82 13.74
CA GLN A 349 -4.99 6.06 14.46
C GLN A 349 -3.82 6.80 13.82
N LEU A 350 -2.74 6.09 13.43
CA LEU A 350 -1.59 6.70 12.73
C LEU A 350 -2.03 7.34 11.41
N LYS A 351 -2.81 6.61 10.60
CA LYS A 351 -3.32 7.11 9.32
C LYS A 351 -4.19 8.35 9.48
N THR A 352 -5.15 8.31 10.40
CA THR A 352 -6.18 9.35 10.51
C THR A 352 -5.77 10.56 11.32
N ARG A 353 -4.87 10.41 12.31
CA ARG A 353 -4.46 11.48 13.22
C ARG A 353 -3.06 12.00 12.97
N ALA A 354 -2.15 11.15 12.49
CA ALA A 354 -0.79 11.56 12.12
C ALA A 354 -0.61 11.77 10.61
N GLY A 355 -1.55 11.30 9.77
CA GLY A 355 -1.52 11.53 8.33
C GLY A 355 -0.42 10.76 7.60
N VAL A 356 -0.03 9.60 8.12
CA VAL A 356 1.04 8.74 7.57
C VAL A 356 0.47 7.49 6.90
N ASN A 357 1.19 6.96 5.91
CA ASN A 357 0.99 5.61 5.42
C ASN A 357 1.51 4.61 6.45
N VAL A 358 0.84 3.46 6.60
CA VAL A 358 1.28 2.40 7.51
C VAL A 358 1.60 1.14 6.73
N TYR A 359 2.83 0.66 6.86
CA TYR A 359 3.25 -0.63 6.32
C TYR A 359 3.26 -1.64 7.46
N ALA A 360 2.62 -2.78 7.25
CA ALA A 360 2.74 -3.90 8.17
C ALA A 360 4.13 -4.52 8.03
N TRP A 361 4.93 -4.41 9.08
CA TRP A 361 6.21 -5.09 9.18
C TRP A 361 6.00 -6.50 9.75
N LEU A 362 6.31 -7.52 8.95
CA LEU A 362 6.00 -8.91 9.28
C LEU A 362 7.13 -9.86 8.80
N PRO A 363 7.45 -10.93 9.56
CA PRO A 363 8.40 -11.94 9.14
C PRO A 363 7.99 -12.62 7.83
N ILE A 364 8.96 -13.15 7.10
CA ILE A 364 8.69 -14.02 5.94
C ILE A 364 8.62 -15.48 6.40
N PHE A 365 9.47 -15.88 7.36
CA PHE A 365 9.68 -17.28 7.74
C PHE A 365 9.80 -17.53 9.25
N ALA A 366 10.22 -16.54 10.05
CA ALA A 366 10.59 -16.67 11.46
C ALA A 366 9.37 -16.63 12.39
N TYR A 367 8.54 -17.68 12.32
CA TYR A 367 7.37 -17.86 13.17
C TYR A 367 7.61 -18.97 14.19
N ARG A 368 7.49 -18.64 15.48
CA ARG A 368 7.67 -19.61 16.56
C ARG A 368 6.35 -20.30 16.86
N ASN A 369 6.24 -21.56 16.49
CA ASN A 369 5.08 -22.38 16.79
C ASN A 369 5.45 -23.87 16.84
N ASN A 370 4.55 -24.70 17.36
CA ASN A 370 4.73 -26.15 17.42
C ASN A 370 4.42 -26.79 16.04
N LEU A 371 5.33 -26.58 15.09
CA LEU A 371 5.26 -27.11 13.72
C LEU A 371 6.25 -28.28 13.56
N PRO A 372 6.02 -29.20 12.59
CA PRO A 372 6.94 -30.31 12.34
C PRO A 372 8.36 -29.83 12.04
N ASP A 373 9.37 -30.47 12.64
CA ASP A 373 10.79 -30.14 12.41
C ASP A 373 11.19 -30.16 10.93
N SER A 374 10.51 -30.98 10.11
CA SER A 374 10.74 -31.07 8.67
C SER A 374 10.33 -29.81 7.89
N TRP A 375 9.57 -28.90 8.48
CA TRP A 375 9.18 -27.64 7.84
C TRP A 375 10.24 -26.56 7.94
N TYR A 376 11.21 -26.70 8.84
CA TYR A 376 12.22 -25.68 9.09
C TYR A 376 13.45 -25.84 8.19
N VAL A 377 14.11 -24.72 7.92
CA VAL A 377 15.38 -24.67 7.19
C VAL A 377 16.42 -25.57 7.86
N GLN A 378 17.10 -26.37 7.03
CA GLN A 378 18.23 -27.19 7.47
C GLN A 378 19.55 -26.63 6.94
N GLU A 379 20.56 -26.69 7.80
CA GLU A 379 21.92 -26.26 7.56
C GLU A 379 22.83 -27.48 7.45
N TRP A 380 23.77 -27.44 6.51
CA TRP A 380 24.81 -28.44 6.43
C TRP A 380 25.91 -28.18 7.46
N ARG A 381 25.99 -29.03 8.48
CA ARG A 381 27.00 -28.94 9.54
C ARG A 381 27.45 -30.33 9.96
N ASP A 382 28.74 -30.49 10.27
CA ASP A 382 29.34 -31.78 10.68
C ASP A 382 29.08 -32.94 9.69
N GLY A 383 29.04 -32.63 8.39
CA GLY A 383 28.86 -33.63 7.33
C GLY A 383 27.44 -34.17 7.16
N LYS A 384 26.43 -33.49 7.71
CA LYS A 384 25.01 -33.85 7.57
C LYS A 384 24.10 -32.63 7.64
N ALA A 385 22.89 -32.75 7.11
CA ALA A 385 21.83 -31.77 7.32
C ALA A 385 21.35 -31.80 8.79
N GLN A 386 21.22 -30.62 9.38
CA GLN A 386 20.75 -30.42 10.76
C GLN A 386 19.86 -29.18 10.84
N LYS A 387 19.15 -28.98 11.95
CA LYS A 387 18.44 -27.71 12.18
C LYS A 387 19.41 -26.53 12.07
N SER A 388 19.00 -25.49 11.34
CA SER A 388 19.72 -24.23 11.21
C SER A 388 20.15 -23.66 12.56
N SER A 389 21.39 -23.19 12.65
CA SER A 389 21.92 -22.46 13.82
C SER A 389 21.70 -20.94 13.77
N HIS A 390 21.06 -20.43 12.71
CA HIS A 390 20.70 -19.03 12.59
C HIS A 390 19.78 -18.57 13.72
N ILE A 391 19.86 -17.29 14.10
CA ILE A 391 19.02 -16.68 15.16
C ILE A 391 17.53 -16.79 14.83
N TYR A 392 17.17 -16.51 13.57
CA TYR A 392 15.85 -16.81 13.03
C TYR A 392 15.61 -18.33 12.85
N THR A 393 14.59 -18.82 13.53
CA THR A 393 13.98 -20.13 13.34
C THR A 393 13.06 -20.10 12.10
N ARG A 394 13.69 -20.15 10.92
CA ARG A 394 13.02 -19.96 9.63
C ARG A 394 12.30 -21.22 9.16
N LEU A 395 11.04 -21.06 8.79
CA LEU A 395 10.32 -22.00 7.93
C LEU A 395 10.97 -22.07 6.53
N SER A 396 11.01 -23.25 5.95
CA SER A 396 11.57 -23.48 4.62
C SER A 396 10.57 -23.07 3.53
N VAL A 397 10.98 -22.16 2.64
CA VAL A 397 10.21 -21.80 1.44
C VAL A 397 9.98 -22.99 0.49
N PHE A 398 10.78 -24.05 0.62
CA PHE A 398 10.65 -25.26 -0.19
C PHE A 398 9.53 -26.17 0.31
N GLN A 399 9.11 -26.04 1.58
CA GLN A 399 8.04 -26.84 2.16
C GLN A 399 6.66 -26.23 1.78
N PRO A 400 5.83 -26.94 1.00
CA PRO A 400 4.53 -26.41 0.56
C PRO A 400 3.59 -26.02 1.71
N GLU A 401 3.54 -26.84 2.75
CA GLU A 401 2.70 -26.61 3.92
C GLU A 401 3.17 -25.40 4.73
N ALA A 402 4.48 -25.17 4.81
CA ALA A 402 5.02 -23.99 5.47
C ALA A 402 4.70 -22.71 4.67
N ARG A 403 4.82 -22.75 3.33
CA ARG A 403 4.38 -21.64 2.48
C ARG A 403 2.89 -21.36 2.66
N HIS A 404 2.06 -22.39 2.67
CA HIS A 404 0.61 -22.23 2.88
C HIS A 404 0.31 -21.60 4.25
N TYR A 405 0.94 -22.08 5.32
CA TYR A 405 0.81 -21.53 6.67
C TYR A 405 1.13 -20.03 6.73
N VAL A 406 2.26 -19.60 6.15
CA VAL A 406 2.61 -18.17 6.10
C VAL A 406 1.65 -17.38 5.23
N THR A 407 1.23 -17.95 4.10
CA THR A 407 0.27 -17.33 3.18
C THR A 407 -1.03 -16.99 3.89
N GLU A 408 -1.56 -17.90 4.71
CA GLU A 408 -2.77 -17.69 5.48
C GLU A 408 -2.62 -16.59 6.56
N ILE A 409 -1.43 -16.42 7.16
CA ILE A 409 -1.15 -15.29 8.06
C ILE A 409 -1.25 -13.95 7.32
N TYR A 410 -0.64 -13.84 6.14
CA TYR A 410 -0.69 -12.61 5.33
C TYR A 410 -2.11 -12.35 4.80
N GLU A 411 -2.85 -13.39 4.41
CA GLU A 411 -4.27 -13.25 4.08
C GLU A 411 -5.07 -12.65 5.25
N ASP A 412 -4.85 -13.13 6.47
CA ASP A 412 -5.56 -12.63 7.66
C ASP A 412 -5.18 -11.18 7.98
N LEU A 413 -3.92 -10.79 7.81
CA LEU A 413 -3.50 -9.38 7.88
C LEU A 413 -4.33 -8.51 6.91
N GLY A 414 -4.45 -8.93 5.64
CA GLY A 414 -5.24 -8.19 4.66
C GLY A 414 -6.72 -8.10 5.02
N ARG A 415 -7.28 -9.17 5.62
CA ARG A 415 -8.70 -9.24 6.01
C ARG A 415 -9.06 -8.28 7.14
N TYR A 416 -8.21 -8.20 8.18
CA TYR A 416 -8.53 -7.52 9.43
C TYR A 416 -7.86 -6.16 9.58
N CYS A 417 -6.83 -5.84 8.79
CA CYS A 417 -6.05 -4.63 8.99
C CYS A 417 -6.08 -3.74 7.73
N ASN A 418 -6.33 -2.44 7.93
CA ASN A 418 -6.24 -1.43 6.87
C ASN A 418 -4.82 -0.87 6.82
N VAL A 419 -4.04 -1.33 5.83
CA VAL A 419 -2.63 -0.97 5.64
C VAL A 419 -2.37 -0.45 4.24
N ASP A 420 -1.35 0.39 4.10
CA ASP A 420 -0.90 0.99 2.83
C ASP A 420 0.25 0.21 2.19
N GLY A 421 0.89 -0.68 2.96
CA GLY A 421 1.97 -1.50 2.47
C GLY A 421 2.35 -2.65 3.39
N ILE A 422 3.35 -3.40 2.94
CA ILE A 422 4.01 -4.49 3.68
C ILE A 422 5.50 -4.20 3.68
N LEU A 423 6.12 -4.28 4.84
CA LEU A 423 7.57 -4.44 4.97
C LEU A 423 7.86 -5.91 5.27
N PHE A 424 8.46 -6.60 4.32
CA PHE A 424 8.99 -7.93 4.52
C PHE A 424 10.29 -7.85 5.33
N HIS A 425 10.32 -8.55 6.46
CA HIS A 425 11.47 -8.61 7.38
C HIS A 425 12.73 -9.18 6.68
N ASP A 426 13.90 -8.91 7.26
CA ASP A 426 15.21 -9.39 6.79
C ASP A 426 15.46 -10.90 7.06
N ASP A 427 14.51 -11.60 7.70
CA ASP A 427 14.58 -13.03 8.00
C ASP A 427 14.49 -13.95 6.76
N GLY A 428 14.10 -13.38 5.61
CA GLY A 428 14.19 -13.98 4.29
C GLY A 428 15.62 -14.12 3.77
N ILE A 429 16.49 -14.76 4.56
CA ILE A 429 17.88 -15.03 4.26
C ILE A 429 18.09 -16.54 4.19
N LEU A 430 18.98 -17.01 3.33
CA LEU A 430 19.49 -18.38 3.34
C LEU A 430 21.00 -18.33 3.10
N SER A 431 21.77 -18.95 3.98
CA SER A 431 23.23 -19.01 3.81
C SER A 431 23.62 -19.88 2.61
N ASP A 432 24.91 -19.90 2.29
CA ASP A 432 25.46 -20.84 1.32
C ASP A 432 25.44 -22.29 1.85
N HIS A 433 25.16 -22.51 3.14
CA HIS A 433 25.02 -23.83 3.76
C HIS A 433 23.55 -24.28 3.92
N GLU A 434 22.61 -23.46 3.44
CA GLU A 434 21.17 -23.63 3.61
C GLU A 434 20.42 -23.38 2.28
N ASP A 435 19.19 -23.83 2.08
CA ASP A 435 18.52 -24.89 2.80
C ASP A 435 18.94 -26.24 2.19
N VAL A 436 19.42 -27.16 3.02
CA VAL A 436 19.84 -28.51 2.61
C VAL A 436 18.86 -29.59 3.07
N SER A 437 17.63 -29.19 3.42
CA SER A 437 16.55 -30.13 3.69
C SER A 437 16.33 -31.06 2.48
N PRO A 438 15.89 -32.32 2.70
CA PRO A 438 15.62 -33.24 1.59
C PRO A 438 14.65 -32.67 0.54
N VAL A 439 13.68 -31.87 0.98
CA VAL A 439 12.73 -31.18 0.11
C VAL A 439 13.42 -30.10 -0.72
N ALA A 440 14.29 -29.27 -0.13
CA ALA A 440 15.02 -28.25 -0.87
C ALA A 440 15.98 -28.85 -1.92
N LEU A 441 16.73 -29.90 -1.54
CA LEU A 441 17.68 -30.56 -2.46
C LEU A 441 16.96 -31.28 -3.62
N SER A 442 15.84 -31.95 -3.34
CA SER A 442 15.03 -32.57 -4.39
C SER A 442 14.39 -31.54 -5.32
N PHE A 443 13.86 -30.44 -4.77
CA PHE A 443 13.35 -29.32 -5.55
C PHE A 443 14.43 -28.74 -6.47
N GLY A 444 15.63 -28.47 -5.95
CA GLY A 444 16.73 -27.92 -6.74
C GLY A 444 17.17 -28.83 -7.88
N ARG A 445 17.15 -30.15 -7.68
CA ARG A 445 17.41 -31.12 -8.76
C ARG A 445 16.31 -31.13 -9.81
N ASP A 446 15.07 -31.25 -9.37
CA ASP A 446 13.94 -31.51 -10.25
C ASP A 446 13.50 -30.25 -11.02
N VAL A 447 13.63 -29.06 -10.41
CA VAL A 447 13.19 -27.78 -10.98
C VAL A 447 14.35 -26.98 -11.57
N TRP A 448 15.52 -26.95 -10.94
CA TRP A 448 16.66 -26.14 -11.39
C TRP A 448 17.73 -26.94 -12.13
N GLY A 449 17.63 -28.26 -12.17
CA GLY A 449 18.63 -29.13 -12.79
C GLY A 449 19.98 -29.11 -12.07
N LEU A 450 20.00 -28.72 -10.79
CA LEU A 450 21.21 -28.67 -9.97
C LEU A 450 21.49 -30.03 -9.30
N PRO A 451 22.73 -30.29 -8.87
CA PRO A 451 23.01 -31.46 -8.04
C PRO A 451 22.25 -31.40 -6.70
N ASP A 452 21.82 -32.56 -6.20
CA ASP A 452 21.18 -32.72 -4.88
C ASP A 452 22.18 -33.13 -3.77
N GLN A 453 23.48 -33.06 -4.06
CA GLN A 453 24.55 -33.38 -3.12
C GLN A 453 25.27 -32.10 -2.71
N PHE A 454 25.37 -31.85 -1.40
CA PHE A 454 25.95 -30.64 -0.85
C PHE A 454 27.35 -30.38 -1.40
N GLU A 455 28.22 -31.39 -1.44
CA GLU A 455 29.60 -31.27 -1.91
C GLU A 455 29.69 -30.86 -3.38
N LYS A 456 28.70 -31.26 -4.20
CA LYS A 456 28.64 -30.87 -5.61
C LYS A 456 28.12 -29.44 -5.78
N LEU A 457 27.14 -29.03 -4.98
CA LEU A 457 26.69 -27.63 -4.91
C LEU A 457 27.83 -26.72 -4.45
N HIS A 458 28.68 -27.21 -3.55
CA HIS A 458 29.84 -26.50 -3.00
C HIS A 458 31.14 -26.64 -3.80
N ALA A 459 31.13 -27.37 -4.91
CA ALA A 459 32.34 -27.69 -5.68
C ALA A 459 33.08 -26.47 -6.25
N SER A 460 32.38 -25.34 -6.43
CA SER A 460 33.01 -24.07 -6.85
C SER A 460 32.16 -22.86 -6.44
N PRO A 461 32.76 -21.66 -6.31
CA PRO A 461 32.01 -20.42 -6.07
C PRO A 461 30.93 -20.16 -7.13
N LYS A 462 31.22 -20.47 -8.40
CA LYS A 462 30.25 -20.33 -9.50
C LYS A 462 29.01 -21.21 -9.27
N MET A 463 29.18 -22.43 -8.77
CA MET A 463 28.06 -23.33 -8.49
C MET A 463 27.24 -22.84 -7.29
N ARG A 464 27.90 -22.42 -6.21
CA ARG A 464 27.22 -21.88 -5.02
C ARG A 464 26.42 -20.63 -5.35
N LEU A 465 27.01 -19.69 -6.10
CA LEU A 465 26.29 -18.50 -6.54
C LEU A 465 25.12 -18.82 -7.49
N ALA A 466 25.29 -19.78 -8.40
CA ALA A 466 24.18 -20.22 -9.27
C ALA A 466 23.03 -20.83 -8.46
N TRP A 467 23.33 -21.68 -7.48
CA TRP A 467 22.35 -22.24 -6.56
C TRP A 467 21.68 -21.15 -5.71
N THR A 468 22.45 -20.22 -5.15
CA THR A 468 21.88 -19.17 -4.31
C THR A 468 21.04 -18.16 -5.09
N ARG A 469 21.37 -17.84 -6.34
CA ARG A 469 20.48 -17.02 -7.19
C ARG A 469 19.09 -17.61 -7.37
N HIS A 470 19.00 -18.93 -7.50
CA HIS A 470 17.71 -19.60 -7.52
C HIS A 470 16.96 -19.49 -6.17
N LYS A 471 17.67 -19.60 -5.04
CA LYS A 471 17.10 -19.37 -3.70
C LYS A 471 16.58 -17.94 -3.55
N THR A 472 17.37 -16.94 -3.96
CA THR A 472 16.99 -15.51 -3.94
C THR A 472 15.70 -15.26 -4.71
N GLU A 473 15.65 -15.73 -5.94
CA GLU A 473 14.48 -15.57 -6.81
C GLU A 473 13.26 -16.28 -6.23
N LEU A 474 13.41 -17.49 -5.67
CA LEU A 474 12.30 -18.23 -5.05
C LEU A 474 11.71 -17.48 -3.84
N ILE A 475 12.55 -16.90 -2.98
CA ILE A 475 12.07 -16.11 -1.84
C ILE A 475 11.33 -14.85 -2.34
N ASN A 476 11.86 -14.18 -3.37
CA ASN A 476 11.22 -12.99 -3.93
C ASN A 476 9.85 -13.31 -4.54
N GLN A 477 9.75 -14.39 -5.33
CA GLN A 477 8.48 -14.87 -5.87
C GLN A 477 7.49 -15.26 -4.78
N PHE A 478 7.97 -15.85 -3.68
CA PHE A 478 7.10 -16.14 -2.54
C PHE A 478 6.59 -14.85 -1.89
N THR A 479 7.43 -13.83 -1.68
CA THR A 479 6.94 -12.54 -1.16
C THR A 479 5.99 -11.83 -2.12
N ASP A 480 6.13 -12.00 -3.44
CA ASP A 480 5.12 -11.52 -4.40
C ASP A 480 3.78 -12.25 -4.23
N GLU A 481 3.80 -13.55 -4.01
CA GLU A 481 2.63 -14.35 -3.68
C GLU A 481 1.95 -13.82 -2.41
N LEU A 482 2.71 -13.61 -1.33
CA LEU A 482 2.21 -13.06 -0.07
C LEU A 482 1.58 -11.68 -0.25
N ALA A 483 2.26 -10.78 -0.98
CA ALA A 483 1.73 -9.45 -1.29
C ALA A 483 0.44 -9.53 -2.09
N ASN A 484 0.34 -10.45 -3.06
CA ASN A 484 -0.87 -10.62 -3.86
C ASN A 484 -2.05 -11.12 -3.01
N ARG A 485 -1.81 -11.99 -2.02
CA ARG A 485 -2.85 -12.37 -1.06
C ARG A 485 -3.36 -11.24 -0.20
N VAL A 486 -2.47 -10.35 0.24
CA VAL A 486 -2.90 -9.13 0.95
C VAL A 486 -3.70 -8.23 0.01
N ARG A 487 -3.29 -8.11 -1.28
CA ARG A 487 -4.00 -7.34 -2.30
C ARG A 487 -5.42 -7.82 -2.57
N ASP A 488 -5.75 -9.07 -2.28
CA ASP A 488 -7.13 -9.56 -2.41
C ASP A 488 -8.11 -8.76 -1.51
N ASN A 489 -7.62 -8.26 -0.38
CA ASN A 489 -8.38 -7.39 0.53
C ASN A 489 -7.92 -5.92 0.50
N ARG A 490 -6.66 -5.66 0.13
CA ARG A 490 -6.03 -4.33 0.11
C ARG A 490 -5.29 -4.07 -1.21
N PRO A 491 -6.00 -3.88 -2.33
CA PRO A 491 -5.39 -3.85 -3.67
C PRO A 491 -4.31 -2.77 -3.87
N GLY A 492 -4.41 -1.67 -3.11
CA GLY A 492 -3.50 -0.53 -3.20
C GLY A 492 -2.13 -0.71 -2.55
N ILE A 493 -1.89 -1.81 -1.82
CA ILE A 493 -0.68 -1.93 -1.01
C ILE A 493 0.62 -1.87 -1.83
N LYS A 494 1.61 -1.20 -1.25
CA LYS A 494 2.99 -1.22 -1.71
C LYS A 494 3.82 -2.25 -0.96
N THR A 495 4.93 -2.67 -1.54
CA THR A 495 5.86 -3.62 -0.92
C THR A 495 7.22 -2.97 -0.68
N ALA A 496 7.76 -3.20 0.51
CA ALA A 496 9.13 -2.94 0.87
C ALA A 496 9.74 -4.23 1.43
N ARG A 497 11.06 -4.39 1.32
CA ARG A 497 11.77 -5.48 1.96
C ARG A 497 13.11 -5.01 2.49
N ASN A 498 13.44 -5.43 3.71
CA ASN A 498 14.75 -5.18 4.31
C ASN A 498 15.86 -5.90 3.55
N LEU A 499 16.94 -5.17 3.30
CA LEU A 499 18.12 -5.64 2.60
C LEU A 499 19.34 -5.32 3.47
N TYR A 500 20.10 -6.37 3.80
CA TYR A 500 21.41 -6.20 4.43
C TYR A 500 22.34 -5.38 3.53
N ALA A 501 23.19 -4.54 4.13
CA ALA A 501 24.03 -3.63 3.35
C ALA A 501 25.09 -4.36 2.50
N LEU A 502 25.56 -5.54 2.93
CA LEU A 502 26.64 -6.25 2.25
C LEU A 502 26.27 -6.71 0.82
N PRO A 503 25.10 -7.33 0.55
CA PRO A 503 24.63 -7.61 -0.81
C PRO A 503 24.65 -6.43 -1.79
N LEU A 504 24.55 -5.19 -1.30
CA LEU A 504 24.68 -3.99 -2.13
C LEU A 504 26.16 -3.63 -2.37
N LEU A 505 26.97 -3.60 -1.30
CA LEU A 505 28.38 -3.21 -1.38
C LEU A 505 29.26 -4.25 -2.08
N LYS A 506 28.93 -5.53 -1.92
CA LYS A 506 29.65 -6.69 -2.45
C LYS A 506 28.63 -7.68 -3.04
N PRO A 507 28.18 -7.51 -4.29
CA PRO A 507 27.12 -8.34 -4.86
C PRO A 507 27.35 -9.85 -4.82
N ASP A 508 28.60 -10.32 -4.81
CA ASP A 508 28.92 -11.75 -4.66
C ASP A 508 28.51 -12.31 -3.28
N SER A 509 28.28 -11.48 -2.26
CA SER A 509 27.71 -11.91 -0.98
C SER A 509 26.28 -12.41 -1.09
N GLU A 510 25.60 -12.20 -2.22
CA GLU A 510 24.37 -12.92 -2.57
C GLU A 510 24.52 -14.41 -2.26
N GLU A 511 25.69 -15.00 -2.50
CA GLU A 511 26.03 -16.41 -2.25
C GLU A 511 25.62 -16.91 -0.85
N TRP A 512 25.78 -16.08 0.21
CA TRP A 512 25.47 -16.45 1.60
C TRP A 512 24.40 -15.58 2.28
N TYR A 513 23.77 -14.68 1.54
CA TYR A 513 22.59 -13.93 2.01
C TYR A 513 21.30 -14.37 1.32
N ALA A 514 21.39 -14.97 0.13
CA ALA A 514 20.25 -15.14 -0.76
C ALA A 514 19.45 -13.84 -0.98
N GLN A 515 20.12 -12.69 -0.96
CA GLN A 515 19.55 -11.38 -1.26
C GLN A 515 20.35 -10.71 -2.39
N SER A 516 19.65 -9.98 -3.25
CA SER A 516 20.24 -9.32 -4.42
C SER A 516 19.57 -7.98 -4.65
N PHE A 517 20.34 -6.89 -4.56
CA PHE A 517 19.80 -5.54 -4.77
C PHE A 517 19.12 -5.40 -6.12
N LYS A 518 19.73 -5.95 -7.19
CA LYS A 518 19.16 -5.94 -8.53
C LYS A 518 17.82 -6.65 -8.60
N SER A 519 17.71 -7.84 -7.98
CA SER A 519 16.44 -8.58 -7.98
C SER A 519 15.40 -7.85 -7.11
N PHE A 520 15.78 -7.31 -5.95
CA PHE A 520 14.88 -6.55 -5.09
C PHE A 520 14.28 -5.33 -5.80
N LEU A 521 15.06 -4.61 -6.61
CA LEU A 521 14.56 -3.52 -7.45
C LEU A 521 13.51 -3.97 -8.48
N ALA A 522 13.45 -5.25 -8.86
CA ALA A 522 12.44 -5.79 -9.77
C ALA A 522 11.14 -6.20 -9.04
N HIS A 523 11.24 -6.71 -7.81
CA HIS A 523 10.09 -7.27 -7.07
C HIS A 523 9.38 -6.26 -6.16
N TYR A 524 10.12 -5.33 -5.54
CA TYR A 524 9.54 -4.46 -4.51
C TYR A 524 9.30 -3.04 -4.99
N ASN A 525 8.33 -2.34 -4.41
CA ASN A 525 8.19 -0.90 -4.62
C ASN A 525 9.37 -0.16 -4.00
N TYR A 526 9.81 -0.59 -2.82
CA TYR A 526 10.96 -0.04 -2.11
C TYR A 526 11.92 -1.12 -1.61
N VAL A 527 13.20 -0.78 -1.57
CA VAL A 527 14.27 -1.58 -0.96
C VAL A 527 14.72 -0.87 0.30
N ALA A 528 14.43 -1.44 1.46
CA ALA A 528 14.80 -0.89 2.76
C ALA A 528 16.23 -1.34 3.10
N ILE A 529 17.21 -0.53 2.74
CA ILE A 529 18.63 -0.83 3.00
C ILE A 529 18.93 -0.52 4.46
N GLU A 530 19.43 -1.51 5.19
CA GLU A 530 19.92 -1.36 6.56
C GLU A 530 21.23 -0.56 6.59
N ALA A 531 21.12 0.76 6.48
CA ALA A 531 22.23 1.71 6.43
C ALA A 531 22.76 1.99 7.86
N MET A 532 23.15 0.94 8.57
CA MET A 532 23.47 0.95 10.00
C MET A 532 24.98 0.72 10.22
N PRO A 533 25.83 1.74 10.06
CA PRO A 533 27.29 1.56 10.03
C PRO A 533 27.88 1.01 11.33
N LEU A 534 27.25 1.22 12.49
CA LEU A 534 27.76 0.65 13.75
C LEU A 534 27.33 -0.81 13.93
N MET A 535 26.18 -1.21 13.37
CA MET A 535 25.80 -2.62 13.26
C MET A 535 26.83 -3.37 12.40
N GLU A 536 27.28 -2.74 11.32
CA GLU A 536 28.24 -3.27 10.32
C GLU A 536 29.74 -3.09 10.71
N ASP A 537 30.04 -2.65 11.94
CA ASP A 537 31.42 -2.38 12.40
C ASP A 537 32.24 -1.45 11.49
N ALA A 538 31.58 -0.50 10.81
CA ALA A 538 32.24 0.42 9.90
C ALA A 538 33.20 1.33 10.68
N LYS A 539 34.51 1.18 10.42
CA LYS A 539 35.56 1.99 11.06
C LYS A 539 35.45 3.49 10.74
N LYS A 540 34.84 3.82 9.59
CA LYS A 540 34.58 5.19 9.12
C LYS A 540 33.14 5.28 8.63
N PRO A 541 32.18 5.53 9.54
CA PRO A 541 30.74 5.51 9.22
C PRO A 541 30.36 6.39 8.01
N ASP A 542 30.89 7.62 7.93
CA ASP A 542 30.57 8.55 6.84
C ASP A 542 31.08 8.06 5.47
N GLN A 543 32.29 7.51 5.44
CA GLN A 543 32.85 6.94 4.22
C GLN A 543 32.03 5.73 3.77
N TRP A 544 31.66 4.86 4.72
CA TRP A 544 30.86 3.67 4.44
C TRP A 544 29.47 4.02 3.91
N LEU A 545 28.77 5.00 4.50
CA LEU A 545 27.48 5.50 3.99
C LEU A 545 27.61 6.12 2.60
N THR A 546 28.71 6.83 2.34
CA THR A 546 29.00 7.39 1.01
C THR A 546 29.16 6.29 -0.05
N GLU A 547 29.90 5.23 0.29
CA GLU A 547 30.09 4.07 -0.58
C GLU A 547 28.76 3.33 -0.82
N LEU A 548 27.93 3.18 0.22
CA LEU A 548 26.61 2.55 0.13
C LEU A 548 25.66 3.32 -0.80
N ALA A 549 25.58 4.65 -0.64
CA ALA A 549 24.76 5.50 -1.50
C ALA A 549 25.25 5.48 -2.96
N ALA A 550 26.57 5.51 -3.17
CA ALA A 550 27.16 5.40 -4.51
C ALA A 550 26.89 4.04 -5.16
N ALA A 551 26.92 2.95 -4.39
CA ALA A 551 26.57 1.62 -4.87
C ALA A 551 25.11 1.52 -5.32
N ALA A 552 24.17 2.07 -4.55
CA ALA A 552 22.76 2.13 -4.96
C ALA A 552 22.57 2.99 -6.22
N ALA A 553 23.25 4.13 -6.31
CA ALA A 553 23.19 5.04 -7.46
C ALA A 553 23.70 4.44 -8.78
N HIS A 554 24.48 3.35 -8.71
CA HIS A 554 24.94 2.65 -9.90
C HIS A 554 23.81 1.93 -10.66
N TYR A 555 22.69 1.64 -9.98
CA TYR A 555 21.55 0.96 -10.57
C TYR A 555 20.50 1.97 -11.05
N PRO A 556 19.90 1.77 -12.24
CA PRO A 556 18.72 2.53 -12.65
C PRO A 556 17.63 2.45 -11.59
N GLU A 557 17.01 3.59 -11.26
CA GLU A 557 16.01 3.73 -10.18
C GLU A 557 16.52 3.38 -8.76
N GLY A 558 17.81 3.07 -8.56
CA GLY A 558 18.36 2.62 -7.29
C GLY A 558 18.06 3.59 -6.15
N LEU A 559 18.53 4.84 -6.24
CA LEU A 559 18.23 5.87 -5.23
C LEU A 559 16.74 6.25 -5.13
N LYS A 560 15.97 6.03 -6.20
CA LYS A 560 14.53 6.35 -6.25
C LYS A 560 13.68 5.28 -5.58
N LYS A 561 14.15 4.03 -5.52
CA LYS A 561 13.44 2.93 -4.87
C LYS A 561 14.08 2.51 -3.54
N SER A 562 15.23 3.07 -3.17
CA SER A 562 15.90 2.72 -1.92
C SER A 562 15.56 3.65 -0.77
N VAL A 563 15.10 3.07 0.33
CA VAL A 563 15.03 3.70 1.65
C VAL A 563 16.32 3.37 2.40
N PHE A 564 17.04 4.39 2.87
CA PHE A 564 18.22 4.18 3.71
C PHE A 564 17.83 4.26 5.18
N GLU A 565 17.91 3.14 5.89
CA GLU A 565 17.46 3.01 7.28
C GLU A 565 18.62 3.18 8.26
N LEU A 566 18.61 4.29 8.99
CA LEU A 566 19.62 4.59 10.00
C LEU A 566 19.27 3.94 11.34
N GLN A 567 20.28 3.50 12.08
CA GLN A 567 20.09 3.02 13.45
C GLN A 567 20.00 4.18 14.46
N THR A 568 19.16 4.03 15.47
CA THR A 568 19.03 4.99 16.59
C THR A 568 19.53 4.41 17.92
N VAL A 569 19.84 3.11 17.92
CA VAL A 569 20.47 2.35 19.01
C VAL A 569 21.71 1.65 18.47
N ASN A 570 22.76 1.57 19.28
CA ASN A 570 23.88 0.68 19.02
C ASN A 570 23.51 -0.73 19.49
N TRP A 571 23.20 -1.63 18.56
CA TRP A 571 22.73 -2.99 18.88
C TRP A 571 23.71 -3.83 19.70
N LYS A 572 25.01 -3.48 19.68
CA LYS A 572 26.06 -4.21 20.43
C LYS A 572 26.17 -3.74 21.86
N THR A 573 26.11 -2.43 22.09
CA THR A 573 26.23 -1.85 23.44
C THR A 573 24.87 -1.58 24.10
N ARG A 574 23.79 -1.63 23.32
CA ARG A 574 22.42 -1.23 23.69
C ARG A 574 22.30 0.24 24.10
N GLU A 575 23.29 1.06 23.74
CA GLU A 575 23.29 2.50 24.02
C GLU A 575 22.58 3.29 22.92
N LYS A 576 21.96 4.40 23.31
CA LYS A 576 21.35 5.34 22.37
C LYS A 576 22.41 5.96 21.46
N ILE A 577 22.08 6.09 20.16
CA ILE A 577 22.89 6.88 19.24
C ILE A 577 22.74 8.36 19.57
N SER A 578 23.87 9.05 19.72
CA SER A 578 23.87 10.49 20.03
C SER A 578 23.21 11.30 18.90
N SER A 579 22.42 12.32 19.25
CA SER A 579 21.74 13.14 18.25
C SER A 579 22.70 13.84 17.26
N PRO A 580 23.87 14.37 17.66
CA PRO A 580 24.81 14.94 16.69
C PRO A 580 25.23 13.93 15.61
N PHE A 581 25.61 12.72 16.02
CA PHE A 581 26.00 11.66 15.09
C PHE A 581 24.87 11.25 14.14
N PHE A 582 23.65 11.07 14.67
CA PHE A 582 22.49 10.74 13.85
C PHE A 582 22.17 11.85 12.82
N VAL A 583 22.21 13.12 13.24
CA VAL A 583 21.96 14.27 12.36
C VAL A 583 23.04 14.40 11.27
N GLU A 584 24.31 14.16 11.61
CA GLU A 584 25.41 14.16 10.62
C GLU A 584 25.17 13.13 9.50
N GLN A 585 24.71 11.92 9.86
CA GLN A 585 24.35 10.88 8.89
C GLN A 585 23.17 11.29 8.01
N LEU A 586 22.12 11.87 8.59
CA LEU A 586 20.96 12.36 7.83
C LEU A 586 21.35 13.43 6.81
N GLU A 587 22.16 14.41 7.23
CA GLU A 587 22.63 15.46 6.33
C GLU A 587 23.54 14.92 5.23
N LEU A 588 24.39 13.94 5.55
CA LEU A 588 25.24 13.28 4.58
C LEU A 588 24.40 12.59 3.48
N LEU A 589 23.43 11.75 3.86
CA LEU A 589 22.58 11.05 2.90
C LEU A 589 21.84 12.04 1.97
N ARG A 590 21.32 13.15 2.52
CA ARG A 590 20.68 14.21 1.72
C ARG A 590 21.65 14.86 0.74
N LYS A 591 22.89 15.16 1.16
CA LYS A 591 23.94 15.71 0.27
C LYS A 591 24.31 14.75 -0.86
N LEU A 592 24.19 13.45 -0.62
CA LEU A 592 24.45 12.39 -1.60
C LEU A 592 23.27 12.14 -2.55
N GLY A 593 22.17 12.89 -2.43
CA GLY A 593 20.98 12.73 -3.29
C GLY A 593 20.06 11.59 -2.87
N VAL A 594 20.18 11.07 -1.64
CA VAL A 594 19.25 10.08 -1.11
C VAL A 594 17.92 10.76 -0.76
N HIS A 595 16.85 10.34 -1.43
CA HIS A 595 15.53 10.93 -1.27
C HIS A 595 14.73 10.26 -0.15
N HIS A 596 14.78 8.93 -0.03
CA HIS A 596 14.02 8.17 0.96
C HIS A 596 14.92 7.74 2.13
N ILE A 597 14.55 8.11 3.35
CA ILE A 597 15.34 7.85 4.55
C ILE A 597 14.40 7.36 5.65
N GLY A 598 14.79 6.29 6.32
CA GLY A 598 14.11 5.75 7.50
C GLY A 598 15.04 5.68 8.71
N TYR A 599 14.50 5.32 9.86
CA TYR A 599 15.30 4.96 11.02
C TYR A 599 14.62 3.90 11.90
N TYR A 600 15.42 3.18 12.68
CA TYR A 600 14.96 2.16 13.63
C TYR A 600 15.85 2.08 14.90
N PRO A 601 15.27 1.91 16.11
CA PRO A 601 13.85 2.07 16.47
C PRO A 601 13.43 3.53 16.73
N ASP A 602 12.12 3.79 16.70
CA ASP A 602 11.54 4.94 17.42
C ASP A 602 11.17 4.53 18.85
N ASP A 603 11.54 5.38 19.81
CA ASP A 603 11.18 5.21 21.22
C ASP A 603 10.65 6.53 21.77
N VAL A 604 9.32 6.62 21.87
CA VAL A 604 8.60 7.77 22.39
C VAL A 604 8.90 8.06 23.86
N TYR A 605 9.11 7.04 24.69
CA TYR A 605 9.31 7.22 26.13
C TYR A 605 10.67 7.80 26.45
N LEU A 606 11.66 7.46 25.62
CA LEU A 606 13.03 7.88 25.76
C LEU A 606 13.39 9.11 24.94
N ASP A 607 12.42 9.66 24.20
CA ASP A 607 12.58 10.71 23.18
C ASP A 607 13.80 10.43 22.29
N GLN A 608 13.84 9.22 21.72
CA GLN A 608 14.97 8.72 20.95
C GLN A 608 14.52 8.22 19.57
N PRO A 609 15.01 8.83 18.47
CA PRO A 609 15.80 10.06 18.42
C PRO A 609 15.04 11.27 18.97
N ARG A 610 15.73 12.34 19.39
CA ARG A 610 15.04 13.51 19.94
C ARG A 610 14.09 14.12 18.92
N LEU A 611 12.81 14.27 19.30
CA LEU A 611 11.75 14.80 18.41
C LEU A 611 12.12 16.16 17.83
N LYS A 612 12.75 17.04 18.63
CA LYS A 612 13.17 18.37 18.17
C LYS A 612 14.18 18.31 17.01
N ASP A 613 15.06 17.30 17.01
CA ASP A 613 16.01 17.13 15.91
C ASP A 613 15.31 16.54 14.68
N LEU A 614 14.41 15.58 14.86
CA LEU A 614 13.60 15.02 13.77
C LEU A 614 12.75 16.11 13.09
N GLN A 615 12.10 16.98 13.87
CA GLN A 615 11.33 18.12 13.34
C GLN A 615 12.18 19.07 12.50
N LYS A 616 13.45 19.28 12.87
CA LYS A 616 14.35 20.20 12.17
C LYS A 616 15.04 19.58 10.97
N TYR A 617 15.50 18.33 11.09
CA TYR A 617 16.43 17.71 10.15
C TYR A 617 15.86 16.49 9.43
N PHE A 618 14.71 15.95 9.84
CA PHE A 618 14.12 14.76 9.21
C PHE A 618 12.80 15.07 8.49
N SER A 619 11.95 15.88 9.11
CA SER A 619 10.58 16.19 8.65
C SER A 619 10.47 16.55 7.16
N LEU A 620 9.31 16.21 6.59
CA LEU A 620 8.93 16.72 5.29
C LEU A 620 8.55 18.20 5.38
N PRO A 621 8.77 18.98 4.29
CA PRO A 621 8.19 20.31 4.21
C PRO A 621 6.67 20.21 4.35
N ALA A 622 6.05 21.22 4.97
CA ALA A 622 4.59 21.31 4.98
C ALA A 622 4.09 21.24 3.54
N LEU A 623 3.13 20.35 3.28
CA LEU A 623 2.44 20.31 2.00
C LEU A 623 1.76 21.68 1.80
N PRO A 624 1.86 22.30 0.60
CA PRO A 624 1.28 23.61 0.31
C PRO A 624 -0.22 23.69 0.57
#